data_AF-A0A7Y4VZS5-F1
#
_entry.id   AF-A0A7Y4VZS5-F1
#
_cell.length_a   1.000
_cell.length_b   1.000
_cell.length_c   1.000
_cell.angle_alpha   90.00
_cell.angle_beta   90.00
_cell.angle_gamma   90.00
#
_symmetry.space_group_name_H-M   'P 1'
#
loop_
_entity.id
_entity.type
_entity.pdbx_description
1 polymer ?
#
loop_
_entity_poly.entity_id
_entity_poly.type
_entity_poly.pdbx_seq_one_letter_code
_entity_poly.pdbx_strand_id
1 'polypeptide(L)'
;SSDAATTLLVLNKLWGLDLSVKKLMEFGLALGADVPVFVFGYSSWAEGVGEQLEKIDIDERWVVIIKPDCHVNTKEIFSAKELTRNSKSIKISDFIGGQHQNDCLDVVCLRYREVKKALSDLSEFSEPRLTGTGACVFALFDSEESAQSAYSSLKGKWQVYLSKGVNKSPLISGLARMGLS
;
A
#
# COMPACT_ATOMS: atom_id res chain seq x y z
N SER A 1 5.34 3.24 7.92
CA SER A 1 4.65 2.13 8.60
C SER A 1 5.41 0.80 8.50
N SER A 2 5.75 0.32 7.29
CA SER A 2 6.52 -0.94 7.11
C SER A 2 7.85 -0.97 7.88
N ASP A 3 8.62 0.11 7.87
CA ASP A 3 9.92 0.18 8.57
C ASP A 3 9.77 0.05 10.09
N ALA A 4 8.74 0.66 10.66
CA ALA A 4 8.44 0.56 12.09
C ALA A 4 8.04 -0.87 12.46
N ALA A 5 7.18 -1.52 11.68
CA ALA A 5 6.80 -2.91 11.88
C ALA A 5 8.00 -3.87 11.75
N THR A 6 8.84 -3.65 10.74
CA THR A 6 10.07 -4.42 10.52
C THR A 6 11.02 -4.28 11.71
N THR A 7 11.23 -3.05 12.18
CA THR A 7 12.07 -2.78 13.36
C THR A 7 11.52 -3.49 14.60
N LEU A 8 10.22 -3.39 14.88
CA LEU A 8 9.59 -4.07 16.01
C LEU A 8 9.77 -5.59 15.96
N LEU A 9 9.48 -6.20 14.80
CA LEU A 9 9.58 -7.65 14.63
C LEU A 9 11.02 -8.16 14.73
N VAL A 10 11.96 -7.47 14.08
CA VAL A 10 13.38 -7.85 14.10
C VAL A 10 13.98 -7.67 15.49
N LEU A 11 13.70 -6.57 16.19
CA LEU A 11 14.21 -6.37 17.56
C LEU A 11 13.61 -7.37 18.54
N ASN A 12 12.31 -7.66 18.46
CA ASN A 12 11.68 -8.69 19.28
C ASN A 12 12.38 -10.05 19.12
N LYS A 13 12.77 -10.39 17.89
CA LYS A 13 13.49 -11.63 17.57
C LYS A 13 14.95 -11.60 18.02
N LEU A 14 15.70 -10.53 17.73
CA LEU A 14 17.12 -10.41 18.06
C LEU A 14 17.38 -10.32 19.57
N TRP A 15 16.44 -9.72 20.32
CA TRP A 15 16.55 -9.57 21.76
C TRP A 15 15.87 -10.70 22.55
N GLY A 16 15.24 -11.67 21.88
CA GLY A 16 14.59 -12.81 22.53
C GLY A 16 13.50 -12.40 23.52
N LEU A 17 12.70 -11.38 23.17
CA LEU A 17 11.68 -10.83 24.08
C LEU A 17 10.39 -11.67 24.10
N ASP A 18 10.22 -12.57 23.12
CA ASP A 18 9.07 -13.47 22.97
C ASP A 18 7.70 -12.79 23.06
N LEU A 19 7.63 -11.51 22.64
CA LEU A 19 6.37 -10.80 22.60
C LEU A 19 5.47 -11.39 21.52
N SER A 20 4.20 -11.58 21.87
CA SER A 20 3.18 -12.02 20.91
C SER A 20 2.94 -11.00 19.80
N VAL A 21 2.51 -11.49 18.63
CA VAL A 21 2.10 -10.63 17.50
C VAL A 21 1.06 -9.60 17.95
N LYS A 22 0.10 -9.99 18.79
CA LYS A 22 -0.90 -9.08 19.37
C LYS A 22 -0.25 -7.92 20.11
N LYS A 23 0.74 -8.18 20.96
CA LYS A 23 1.46 -7.14 21.71
C LYS A 23 2.25 -6.21 20.78
N LEU A 24 2.88 -6.75 19.74
CA LEU A 24 3.61 -5.96 18.75
C LEU A 24 2.67 -5.08 17.93
N MET A 25 1.46 -5.55 17.61
CA MET A 25 0.45 -4.75 16.94
C MET A 25 -0.04 -3.60 17.82
N GLU A 26 -0.24 -3.84 19.13
CA GLU A 26 -0.58 -2.77 20.09
C GLU A 26 0.48 -1.67 20.13
N PHE A 27 1.77 -2.04 20.15
CA PHE A 27 2.87 -1.05 20.06
C PHE A 27 2.91 -0.37 18.70
N GLY A 28 2.70 -1.14 17.62
CA GLY A 28 2.65 -0.61 16.27
C GLY A 28 1.57 0.46 16.09
N LEU A 29 0.38 0.24 16.64
CA LEU A 29 -0.74 1.17 16.53
C LEU A 29 -0.40 2.56 17.09
N ALA A 30 0.39 2.63 18.17
CA ALA A 30 0.87 3.89 18.73
C ALA A 30 1.86 4.63 17.81
N LEU A 31 2.54 3.92 16.91
CA LEU A 31 3.48 4.48 15.93
C LEU A 31 2.79 4.88 14.62
N GLY A 32 1.65 4.26 14.30
CA GLY A 32 0.85 4.59 13.13
C GLY A 32 -0.24 3.57 12.84
N ALA A 33 -1.36 4.03 12.28
CA ALA A 33 -2.54 3.20 12.02
C ALA A 33 -2.28 2.01 11.09
N ASP A 34 -1.32 2.11 10.16
CA ASP A 34 -0.99 1.01 9.24
C ASP A 34 0.08 0.06 9.78
N VAL A 35 0.76 0.37 10.89
CA VAL A 35 1.84 -0.49 11.40
C VAL A 35 1.34 -1.90 11.79
N PRO A 36 0.15 -2.07 12.41
CA PRO A 36 -0.38 -3.40 12.73
C PRO A 36 -0.48 -4.36 11.54
N VAL A 37 -0.86 -3.87 10.35
CA VAL A 37 -1.00 -4.74 9.16
C VAL A 37 0.34 -5.36 8.74
N PHE A 38 1.42 -4.57 8.84
CA PHE A 38 2.77 -5.03 8.53
C PHE A 38 3.32 -5.97 9.61
N VAL A 39 2.95 -5.76 10.88
CA VAL A 39 3.29 -6.65 11.99
C VAL A 39 2.57 -8.00 11.85
N PHE A 40 1.30 -7.98 11.49
CA PHE A 40 0.50 -9.18 11.24
C PHE A 40 1.07 -9.98 10.06
N GLY A 41 1.47 -9.28 9.00
CA GLY A 41 2.28 -9.85 7.91
C GLY A 41 1.50 -10.69 6.90
N TYR A 42 0.18 -10.56 6.88
CA TYR A 42 -0.69 -11.17 5.88
C TYR A 42 -1.67 -10.15 5.31
N SER A 43 -2.10 -10.36 4.06
CA SER A 43 -3.31 -9.73 3.53
C SER A 43 -4.44 -9.91 4.53
N SER A 44 -5.05 -8.81 4.94
CA SER A 44 -6.03 -8.82 6.02
C SER A 44 -7.11 -7.77 5.84
N TRP A 45 -8.31 -8.15 6.26
CA TRP A 45 -9.41 -7.22 6.47
C TRP A 45 -9.27 -6.62 7.87
N ALA A 46 -9.43 -5.29 7.98
CA ALA A 46 -9.33 -4.58 9.24
C ALA A 46 -10.70 -4.12 9.72
N GLU A 47 -11.08 -4.55 10.91
CA GLU A 47 -12.23 -3.98 11.63
C GLU A 47 -11.78 -2.96 12.68
N GLY A 48 -12.70 -2.07 13.09
CA GLY A 48 -12.42 -1.01 14.06
C GLY A 48 -11.40 0.03 13.56
N VAL A 49 -10.53 0.52 14.45
CA VAL A 49 -9.42 1.43 14.11
C VAL A 49 -8.16 0.69 13.62
N GLY A 50 -8.24 -0.62 13.41
CA GLY A 50 -7.12 -1.47 12.93
C GLY A 50 -6.59 -2.43 13.99
N GLU A 51 -7.31 -2.59 15.10
CA GLU A 51 -6.98 -3.49 16.21
C GLU A 51 -7.36 -4.96 15.95
N GLN A 52 -8.29 -5.22 15.03
CA GLN A 52 -8.72 -6.56 14.64
C GLN A 52 -8.41 -6.78 13.17
N LEU A 53 -7.44 -7.65 12.91
CA LEU A 53 -7.03 -8.06 11.58
C LEU A 53 -7.38 -9.53 11.39
N GLU A 54 -8.19 -9.81 10.38
CA GLU A 54 -8.50 -11.17 9.95
C GLU A 54 -7.80 -11.46 8.63
N LYS A 55 -7.13 -12.61 8.53
CA LYS A 55 -6.46 -13.01 7.30
C LYS A 55 -7.49 -13.23 6.20
N ILE A 56 -7.24 -12.62 5.05
CA ILE A 56 -7.98 -12.88 3.82
C ILE A 56 -6.99 -13.37 2.76
N ASP A 57 -7.45 -14.29 1.91
CA ASP A 57 -6.71 -14.67 0.71
C ASP A 57 -7.29 -13.89 -0.46
N ILE A 58 -6.48 -13.01 -1.04
CA ILE A 58 -6.82 -12.26 -2.25
C ILE A 58 -6.04 -12.82 -3.43
N ASP A 59 -6.56 -12.61 -4.65
CA ASP A 59 -5.83 -13.02 -5.85
C ASP A 59 -4.51 -12.23 -5.97
N GLU A 60 -3.39 -12.95 -5.99
CA GLU A 60 -2.07 -12.36 -6.16
C GLU A 60 -1.90 -11.84 -7.59
N ARG A 61 -2.12 -10.53 -7.76
CA ARG A 61 -2.01 -9.86 -9.06
C ARG A 61 -0.67 -9.16 -9.24
N TRP A 62 -0.28 -8.98 -10.50
CA TRP A 62 0.85 -8.14 -10.85
C TRP A 62 0.45 -6.68 -10.75
N VAL A 63 1.39 -5.84 -10.32
CA VAL A 63 1.16 -4.43 -10.05
C VAL A 63 2.21 -3.61 -10.77
N VAL A 64 1.76 -2.70 -11.63
CA VAL A 64 2.61 -1.66 -12.22
C VAL A 64 2.34 -0.36 -11.48
N ILE A 65 3.39 0.27 -10.97
CA ILE A 65 3.32 1.50 -10.19
C ILE A 65 4.09 2.59 -10.95
N ILE A 66 3.43 3.70 -11.25
CA ILE A 66 4.07 4.91 -11.72
C ILE A 66 4.26 5.85 -10.53
N LYS A 67 5.47 6.38 -10.40
CA LYS A 67 5.77 7.52 -9.52
C LYS A 67 5.96 8.77 -10.37
N PRO A 68 4.93 9.64 -10.48
CA PRO A 68 5.07 10.92 -11.15
C PRO A 68 6.11 11.80 -10.44
N ASP A 69 6.81 12.64 -11.19
CA ASP A 69 7.79 13.58 -10.63
C ASP A 69 7.09 14.79 -9.99
N CYS A 70 6.36 14.53 -8.91
CA CYS A 70 5.73 15.55 -8.11
C CYS A 70 5.59 15.08 -6.66
N HIS A 71 5.56 16.05 -5.74
CA HIS A 71 5.31 15.81 -4.33
C HIS A 71 3.90 16.30 -3.97
N VAL A 72 3.02 15.37 -3.60
CA VAL A 72 1.69 15.72 -3.10
C VAL A 72 1.77 15.96 -1.60
N ASN A 73 1.39 17.17 -1.18
CA ASN A 73 1.38 17.51 0.24
C ASN A 73 0.10 16.97 0.88
N THR A 74 0.24 15.89 1.66
CA THR A 74 -0.86 15.25 2.38
C THR A 74 -1.70 16.23 3.21
N LYS A 75 -1.07 17.18 3.91
CA LYS A 75 -1.81 18.18 4.71
C LYS A 75 -2.65 19.10 3.84
N GLU A 76 -2.14 19.46 2.67
CA GLU A 76 -2.83 20.33 1.72
C GLU A 76 -4.04 19.63 1.08
N ILE A 77 -3.92 18.33 0.78
CA ILE A 77 -5.02 17.51 0.28
C ILE A 77 -6.11 17.36 1.36
N PHE A 78 -5.74 17.01 2.59
CA PHE A 78 -6.73 16.91 3.69
C PHE A 78 -7.37 18.25 4.06
N SER A 79 -6.68 19.36 3.82
CA SER A 79 -7.22 20.72 4.06
C SER A 79 -8.07 21.24 2.90
N ALA A 80 -8.10 20.55 1.76
CA ALA A 80 -8.89 20.95 0.60
C ALA A 80 -10.38 21.00 0.94
N LYS A 81 -11.07 22.03 0.43
CA LYS A 81 -12.53 22.18 0.59
C LYS A 81 -13.27 21.21 -0.32
N GLU A 82 -12.63 20.86 -1.43
CA GLU A 82 -13.13 19.98 -2.48
C GLU A 82 -12.99 18.50 -2.12
N LEU A 83 -12.31 18.17 -1.01
CA LEU A 83 -12.15 16.78 -0.58
C LEU A 83 -13.51 16.21 -0.13
N THR A 84 -13.87 15.07 -0.70
CA THR A 84 -15.01 14.28 -0.24
C THR A 84 -14.71 13.79 1.19
N ARG A 85 -15.44 14.32 2.18
CA ARG A 85 -15.25 14.00 3.62
C ARG A 85 -16.30 13.05 4.18
N ASN A 86 -17.23 12.60 3.35
CA ASN A 86 -18.34 11.73 3.76
C ASN A 86 -17.98 10.24 3.68
N SER A 87 -16.71 9.93 3.42
CA SER A 87 -16.18 8.59 3.22
C SER A 87 -15.34 8.17 4.43
N LYS A 88 -15.36 6.89 4.79
CA LYS A 88 -14.49 6.35 5.85
C LYS A 88 -13.03 6.45 5.39
N SER A 89 -12.13 6.84 6.28
CA SER A 89 -10.68 6.87 6.00
C SER A 89 -10.21 5.50 5.50
N ILE A 90 -9.77 5.43 4.24
CA ILE A 90 -9.33 4.19 3.60
C ILE A 90 -7.95 3.82 4.10
N LYS A 91 -7.87 2.70 4.80
CA LYS A 91 -6.60 2.08 5.21
C LYS A 91 -6.05 1.21 4.08
N ILE A 92 -4.76 0.87 4.16
CA ILE A 92 -4.14 -0.07 3.21
C ILE A 92 -4.90 -1.41 3.17
N SER A 93 -5.47 -1.85 4.29
CA SER A 93 -6.34 -3.04 4.38
C SER A 93 -7.61 -2.92 3.53
N ASP A 94 -8.21 -1.74 3.49
CA ASP A 94 -9.49 -1.51 2.80
C ASP A 94 -9.27 -1.52 1.27
N PHE A 95 -8.09 -1.08 0.84
CA PHE A 95 -7.65 -1.16 -0.54
C PHE A 95 -7.46 -2.63 -1.01
N ILE A 96 -6.91 -3.48 -0.13
CA ILE A 96 -6.72 -4.93 -0.38
C ILE A 96 -8.07 -5.66 -0.40
N GLY A 97 -9.01 -5.25 0.45
CA GLY A 97 -10.35 -5.85 0.57
C GLY A 97 -11.37 -5.41 -0.50
N GLY A 98 -10.95 -4.68 -1.53
CA GLY A 98 -11.82 -4.35 -2.67
C GLY A 98 -12.60 -3.04 -2.56
N GLN A 99 -12.26 -2.10 -1.65
CA GLN A 99 -12.76 -0.73 -1.81
C GLN A 99 -12.05 -0.03 -2.98
N HIS A 100 -12.85 0.36 -3.96
CA HIS A 100 -12.39 0.82 -5.27
C HIS A 100 -12.19 2.33 -5.41
N GLN A 101 -12.64 3.12 -4.44
CA GLN A 101 -12.75 4.57 -4.60
C GLN A 101 -11.78 5.29 -3.68
N ASN A 102 -10.93 6.18 -4.21
CA ASN A 102 -10.02 7.01 -3.42
C ASN A 102 -10.53 8.45 -3.43
N ASP A 103 -11.01 8.96 -2.30
CA ASP A 103 -11.60 10.31 -2.19
C ASP A 103 -10.62 11.44 -2.52
N CYS A 104 -9.31 11.18 -2.48
CA CYS A 104 -8.30 12.16 -2.84
C CYS A 104 -8.12 12.29 -4.35
N LEU A 105 -8.61 11.32 -5.16
CA LEU A 105 -8.33 11.24 -6.58
C LEU A 105 -8.66 12.54 -7.32
N ASP A 106 -9.87 13.06 -7.14
CA ASP A 106 -10.34 14.25 -7.86
C ASP A 106 -9.54 15.50 -7.48
N VAL A 107 -9.31 15.70 -6.18
CA VAL A 107 -8.52 16.84 -5.66
C VAL A 107 -7.08 16.77 -6.17
N VAL A 108 -6.48 15.58 -6.14
CA VAL A 108 -5.10 15.38 -6.62
C VAL A 108 -5.03 15.59 -8.12
N CYS A 109 -5.97 15.08 -8.91
CA CYS A 109 -5.99 15.29 -10.36
C CYS A 109 -6.20 16.76 -10.74
N LEU A 110 -6.96 17.51 -9.95
CA LEU A 110 -7.18 18.94 -10.15
C LEU A 110 -5.89 19.75 -9.91
N ARG A 111 -5.13 19.40 -8.88
CA ARG A 111 -3.94 20.16 -8.46
C ARG A 111 -2.64 19.70 -9.11
N TYR A 112 -2.53 18.41 -9.45
CA TYR A 112 -1.30 17.79 -9.93
C TYR A 112 -1.50 17.16 -11.31
N ARG A 113 -1.18 17.94 -12.35
CA ARG A 113 -1.34 17.49 -13.75
C ARG A 113 -0.51 16.25 -14.07
N GLU A 114 0.65 16.08 -13.45
CA GLU A 114 1.50 14.90 -13.66
C GLU A 114 0.83 13.62 -13.16
N VAL A 115 0.08 13.68 -12.05
CA VAL A 115 -0.73 12.53 -11.59
C VAL A 115 -1.83 12.22 -12.60
N LYS A 116 -2.54 13.25 -13.10
CA LYS A 116 -3.59 13.06 -14.11
C LYS A 116 -3.05 12.44 -15.40
N LYS A 117 -1.87 12.87 -15.86
CA LYS A 117 -1.19 12.30 -17.04
C LYS A 117 -0.79 10.85 -16.79
N ALA A 118 -0.21 10.55 -15.63
CA ALA A 118 0.18 9.19 -15.28
C ALA A 118 -1.02 8.23 -15.21
N LEU A 119 -2.16 8.67 -14.67
CA LEU A 119 -3.42 7.92 -14.73
C LEU A 119 -3.85 7.68 -16.18
N SER A 120 -3.84 8.73 -17.01
CA SER A 120 -4.21 8.62 -18.43
C SER A 120 -3.33 7.61 -19.17
N ASP A 121 -2.01 7.70 -19.04
CA ASP A 121 -1.09 6.79 -19.74
C ASP A 121 -1.24 5.34 -19.23
N LEU A 122 -1.46 5.16 -17.93
CA LEU A 122 -1.64 3.81 -17.36
C LEU A 122 -3.00 3.20 -17.74
N SER A 123 -4.01 4.04 -17.96
CA SER A 123 -5.37 3.60 -18.38
C SER A 123 -5.41 2.90 -19.73
N GLU A 124 -4.39 3.10 -20.58
CA GLU A 124 -4.26 2.38 -21.85
C GLU A 124 -3.98 0.89 -21.65
N PHE A 125 -3.54 0.47 -20.46
CA PHE A 125 -3.14 -0.90 -20.16
C PHE A 125 -4.07 -1.60 -19.18
N SER A 126 -4.53 -0.91 -18.13
CA SER A 126 -5.42 -1.44 -17.10
C SER A 126 -6.04 -0.29 -16.29
N GLU A 127 -7.09 -0.57 -15.51
CA GLU A 127 -7.77 0.43 -14.68
C GLU A 127 -6.79 1.05 -13.65
N PRO A 128 -6.43 2.33 -13.79
CA PRO A 128 -5.43 2.95 -12.94
C PRO A 128 -6.07 3.52 -11.67
N ARG A 129 -5.32 3.51 -10.58
CA ARG A 129 -5.79 3.94 -9.27
C ARG A 129 -4.72 4.78 -8.57
N LEU A 130 -5.16 5.73 -7.75
CA LEU A 130 -4.29 6.48 -6.85
C LEU A 130 -4.06 5.69 -5.56
N THR A 131 -2.81 5.60 -5.09
CA THR A 131 -2.52 5.02 -3.76
C THR A 131 -2.29 6.12 -2.71
N GLY A 132 -2.93 5.98 -1.54
CA GLY A 132 -2.91 6.98 -0.48
C GLY A 132 -3.38 8.36 -0.97
N THR A 133 -2.70 9.42 -0.54
CA THR A 133 -2.92 10.78 -1.07
C THR A 133 -2.17 11.06 -2.37
N GLY A 134 -1.54 10.06 -3.00
CA GLY A 134 -0.61 10.26 -4.11
C GLY A 134 0.81 10.61 -3.66
N ALA A 135 1.76 10.84 -4.58
CA ALA A 135 1.55 10.99 -6.02
C ALA A 135 1.45 9.67 -6.82
N CYS A 136 1.83 8.55 -6.22
CA CYS A 136 1.93 7.29 -6.95
C CYS A 136 0.57 6.80 -7.46
N VAL A 137 0.57 6.27 -8.68
CA VAL A 137 -0.59 5.61 -9.29
C VAL A 137 -0.20 4.20 -9.68
N PHE A 138 -1.14 3.27 -9.67
CA PHE A 138 -0.86 1.88 -9.99
C PHE A 138 -2.06 1.24 -10.69
N ALA A 139 -1.82 0.11 -11.35
CA ALA A 139 -2.85 -0.73 -11.93
C ALA A 139 -2.54 -2.20 -11.68
N LEU A 140 -3.59 -3.01 -11.65
CA LEU A 140 -3.51 -4.45 -11.41
C LEU A 140 -3.58 -5.21 -12.74
N PHE A 141 -2.84 -6.32 -12.82
CA PHE A 141 -2.71 -7.16 -14.00
C PHE A 141 -2.81 -8.63 -13.60
N ASP A 142 -3.52 -9.42 -14.41
CA ASP A 142 -3.72 -10.85 -14.14
C ASP A 142 -2.50 -11.69 -14.55
N SER A 143 -1.60 -11.15 -15.37
CA SER A 143 -0.44 -11.87 -15.90
C SER A 143 0.84 -11.03 -15.84
N GLU A 144 1.98 -11.70 -15.72
CA GLU A 144 3.30 -11.04 -15.73
C GLU A 144 3.56 -10.37 -17.07
N GLU A 145 3.17 -11.01 -18.16
CA GLU A 145 3.41 -10.55 -19.53
C GLU A 145 2.68 -9.23 -19.80
N SER A 146 1.42 -9.12 -19.39
CA SER A 146 0.63 -7.89 -19.54
C SER A 146 1.22 -6.74 -18.70
N ALA A 147 1.63 -7.02 -17.47
CA ALA A 147 2.28 -6.05 -16.60
C ALA A 147 3.66 -5.60 -17.14
N GLN A 148 4.45 -6.54 -17.67
CA GLN A 148 5.76 -6.29 -18.26
C GLN A 148 5.65 -5.46 -19.55
N SER A 149 4.58 -5.66 -20.34
CA SER A 149 4.25 -4.85 -21.51
C SER A 149 4.00 -3.40 -21.12
N ALA A 150 3.14 -3.17 -20.12
CA ALA A 150 2.86 -1.83 -19.59
C ALA A 150 4.13 -1.17 -19.03
N TYR A 151 4.89 -1.89 -18.20
CA TYR A 151 6.16 -1.41 -17.66
C TYR A 151 7.13 -0.95 -18.76
N SER A 152 7.29 -1.77 -19.80
CA SER A 152 8.25 -1.50 -20.88
C SER A 152 7.87 -0.27 -21.70
N SER A 153 6.57 -0.05 -21.93
CA SER A 153 6.04 1.13 -22.62
C SER A 153 6.17 2.41 -21.77
N LEU A 154 6.02 2.31 -20.45
CA LEU A 154 5.94 3.48 -19.56
C LEU A 154 7.29 3.92 -18.98
N LYS A 155 8.26 3.01 -18.82
CA LYS A 155 9.56 3.28 -18.15
C LYS A 155 10.43 4.35 -18.83
N GLY A 156 10.18 4.66 -20.10
CA GLY A 156 10.89 5.72 -20.83
C GLY A 156 10.40 7.14 -20.49
N LYS A 157 9.16 7.26 -20.00
CA LYS A 157 8.51 8.53 -19.67
C LYS A 157 8.41 8.75 -18.16
N TRP A 158 8.27 7.68 -17.39
CA TRP A 158 8.01 7.72 -15.96
C TRP A 158 9.01 6.90 -15.16
N GLN A 159 9.13 7.20 -13.87
CA GLN A 159 9.69 6.25 -12.91
C GLN A 159 8.65 5.16 -12.63
N VAL A 160 8.89 3.95 -13.15
CA VAL A 160 7.95 2.82 -13.07
C VAL A 160 8.55 1.69 -12.25
N TYR A 161 7.72 1.02 -11.47
CA TYR A 161 8.04 -0.19 -10.74
C TYR A 161 7.08 -1.31 -11.14
N LEU A 162 7.60 -2.53 -11.30
CA LEU A 162 6.82 -3.74 -11.49
C LEU A 162 7.00 -4.62 -10.26
N SER A 163 5.90 -5.11 -9.70
CA SER A 163 5.92 -5.99 -8.53
C SER A 163 4.79 -7.00 -8.59
N LYS A 164 4.92 -8.09 -7.82
CA LYS A 164 3.86 -9.06 -7.59
C LYS A 164 3.23 -8.79 -6.23
N GLY A 165 1.91 -8.61 -6.19
CA GLY A 165 1.17 -8.61 -4.93
C GLY A 165 1.22 -9.98 -4.28
N VAL A 166 1.52 -10.04 -2.98
CA VAL A 166 1.66 -11.30 -2.24
C VAL A 166 0.80 -11.27 -0.98
N ASN A 167 0.17 -12.40 -0.66
CA ASN A 167 -0.67 -12.52 0.55
C ASN A 167 0.13 -12.64 1.84
N LYS A 168 1.40 -13.05 1.75
CA LYS A 168 2.29 -13.20 2.89
C LYS A 168 3.45 -12.22 2.75
N SER A 169 3.65 -11.41 3.78
CA SER A 169 4.73 -10.45 3.84
C SER A 169 6.09 -11.16 3.70
N PRO A 170 6.98 -10.67 2.82
CA PRO A 170 8.35 -11.18 2.70
C PRO A 170 9.13 -11.14 4.01
N LEU A 171 8.80 -10.20 4.91
CA LEU A 171 9.42 -10.07 6.23
C LEU A 171 9.20 -11.33 7.08
N ILE A 172 7.97 -11.85 7.14
CA ILE A 172 7.64 -13.05 7.93
C ILE A 172 8.41 -14.26 7.39
N SER A 173 8.51 -14.37 6.06
CA SER A 173 9.30 -15.40 5.41
C SER A 173 10.80 -15.25 5.68
N GLY A 174 11.30 -14.02 5.77
CA GLY A 174 12.69 -13.71 6.14
C GLY A 174 13.01 -14.06 7.59
N LEU A 175 12.16 -13.66 8.54
CA LEU A 175 12.33 -13.93 9.96
C LEU A 175 12.35 -15.44 10.26
N ALA A 176 11.52 -16.22 9.58
CA ALA A 176 11.54 -17.68 9.70
C ALA A 176 12.87 -18.29 9.25
N ARG A 177 13.53 -17.70 8.24
CA ARG A 177 14.85 -18.13 7.75
C ARG A 177 16.00 -17.69 8.65
N MET A 178 15.80 -16.64 9.47
CA MET A 178 16.85 -16.10 10.34
C MET A 178 17.26 -17.03 11.48
N GLY A 179 16.58 -18.16 11.71
CA GLY A 179 17.18 -19.34 12.34
C GLY A 179 17.91 -19.12 13.68
N LEU A 180 17.53 -18.12 14.47
CA LEU A 180 17.99 -18.01 15.85
C LEU A 180 17.11 -18.92 16.68
N SER A 181 17.68 -20.11 16.94
CA SER A 181 17.21 -21.20 17.79
C SER A 181 16.73 -20.72 19.15
#